data_AF-A0A536W9Z0-F1
#
_entry.id   AF-A0A536W9Z0-F1
#
_cell.length_a   1.000
_cell.length_b   1.000
_cell.length_c   1.000
_cell.angle_alpha   90.00
_cell.angle_beta   90.00
_cell.angle_gamma   90.00
#
_symmetry.space_group_name_H-M   'P 1'
#
loop_
_entity.id
_entity.type
_entity.pdbx_description
1 polymer ?
#
loop_
_entity_poly.entity_id
_entity_poly.type
_entity_poly.pdbx_seq_one_letter_code
_entity_poly.pdbx_strand_id
1 'polypeptide(L)'
;MKKRDIARATDPHREREASRYEHPIPSREFILRTLAEAGVPLTDEELAQRLAIKPKERDAFAKRLGAMEREGQILRNRKGAIL
;
A
#
# COMPACT_ATOMS: atom_id res chain seq x y z
N MET A 1 11.40 17.66 9.47
CA MET A 1 10.01 17.23 9.17
C MET A 1 9.84 15.81 9.69
N LYS A 2 9.04 15.56 10.74
CA LYS A 2 8.75 14.19 11.19
C LYS A 2 7.85 13.54 10.13
N LYS A 3 8.39 12.60 9.34
CA LYS A 3 7.56 11.74 8.48
C LYS A 3 6.59 11.02 9.41
N ARG A 4 5.29 11.33 9.31
CA ARG A 4 4.27 10.61 10.06
C ARG A 4 4.11 9.28 9.35
N ASP A 5 4.86 8.28 9.80
CA ASP A 5 4.63 6.91 9.39
C ASP A 5 3.23 6.54 9.89
N ILE A 6 2.29 6.35 8.96
CA ILE A 6 0.93 5.95 9.32
C ILE A 6 1.05 4.51 9.82
N ALA A 7 0.90 4.31 11.13
CA ALA A 7 1.06 3.00 11.72
C ALA A 7 0.02 2.04 11.12
N ARG A 8 0.46 0.88 10.59
CA ARG A 8 -0.41 -0.20 10.09
C ARG A 8 -1.43 -0.70 11.11
N ALA A 9 -1.22 -0.39 12.39
CA ALA A 9 -2.20 -0.64 13.45
C ALA A 9 -3.51 0.14 13.28
N THR A 10 -3.49 1.23 12.49
CA THR A 10 -4.67 2.06 12.18
C THR A 10 -5.41 1.61 10.93
N ASP A 11 -4.97 0.52 10.28
CA ASP A 11 -5.70 -0.09 9.18
C ASP A 11 -6.99 -0.75 9.71
N PRO A 12 -8.18 -0.19 9.40
CA PRO A 12 -9.44 -0.67 9.95
C PRO A 12 -9.81 -2.07 9.44
N HIS A 13 -9.16 -2.54 8.38
CA HIS A 13 -9.43 -3.83 7.76
C HIS A 13 -8.31 -4.85 7.98
N ARG A 14 -7.41 -4.59 8.94
CA ARG A 14 -6.28 -5.47 9.24
C ARG A 14 -6.71 -6.93 9.52
N GLU A 15 -7.77 -7.13 10.29
CA GLU A 15 -8.27 -8.48 10.62
C GLU A 15 -8.82 -9.22 9.39
N ARG A 16 -9.49 -8.48 8.49
CA ARG A 16 -9.97 -9.01 7.20
C ARG A 16 -8.82 -9.44 6.30
N GLU A 17 -7.72 -8.70 6.30
CA GLU A 17 -6.54 -9.05 5.52
C GLU A 17 -5.78 -10.23 6.14
N ALA A 18 -5.81 -10.37 7.46
CA ALA A 18 -5.15 -11.47 8.15
C ALA A 18 -5.78 -12.85 7.90
N SER A 19 -7.06 -12.92 7.51
CA SER A 19 -7.70 -14.18 7.11
C SER A 19 -7.39 -14.59 5.67
N ARG A 20 -6.83 -13.68 4.85
CA ARG A 20 -6.58 -13.88 3.42
C ARG A 20 -5.14 -14.17 3.07
N TYR A 21 -4.19 -13.75 3.91
CA TYR A 21 -2.76 -13.89 3.66
C TYR A 21 -2.06 -14.45 4.90
N GLU A 22 -1.14 -15.39 4.68
CA GLU A 22 -0.22 -15.89 5.71
C GLU A 22 0.63 -14.74 6.30
N HIS A 23 0.94 -13.73 5.49
CA HIS A 23 1.57 -12.49 5.91
C HIS A 23 0.66 -11.31 5.57
N PRO A 24 -0.11 -10.78 6.54
CA PRO A 24 -1.13 -9.78 6.28
C PRO A 24 -0.53 -8.49 5.70
N ILE A 25 -1.00 -8.12 4.52
CA ILE A 25 -0.64 -6.88 3.83
C ILE A 25 -1.67 -5.78 4.13
N PRO A 26 -1.33 -4.48 3.96
CA PRO A 26 -2.27 -3.40 4.23
C PRO A 26 -3.46 -3.47 3.28
N SER A 27 -4.63 -3.09 3.77
CA SER A 27 -5.87 -3.03 3.00
C SER A 27 -5.79 -2.02 1.85
N ARG A 28 -6.70 -2.16 0.88
CA ARG A 28 -6.80 -1.24 -0.26
C ARG A 28 -7.08 0.19 0.24
N GLU A 29 -7.97 0.30 1.19
CA GLU A 29 -8.41 1.54 1.81
C GLU A 29 -7.24 2.26 2.51
N PHE A 30 -6.39 1.49 3.22
CA PHE A 30 -5.20 2.04 3.86
C PHE A 30 -4.13 2.46 2.85
N ILE A 31 -3.96 1.72 1.76
CA ILE A 31 -3.07 2.09 0.65
C ILE A 31 -3.52 3.40 0.02
N LEU A 32 -4.81 3.55 -0.32
CA LEU A 32 -5.37 4.76 -0.92
C LEU A 32 -5.22 5.96 0.01
N ARG A 33 -5.50 5.78 1.31
CA ARG A 33 -5.28 6.83 2.31
C ARG A 33 -3.82 7.26 2.37
N THR A 34 -2.88 6.32 2.29
CA THR A 34 -1.44 6.62 2.33
C THR A 34 -1.00 7.41 1.10
N LEU A 35 -1.53 7.10 -0.08
CA LEU A 35 -1.31 7.86 -1.32
C LEU A 35 -1.91 9.27 -1.21
N ALA A 36 -3.14 9.38 -0.72
CA ALA A 36 -3.81 10.67 -0.52
C ALA A 36 -3.07 11.58 0.48
N GLU A 37 -2.60 11.01 1.61
CA GLU A 37 -1.81 11.76 2.61
C GLU A 37 -0.41 12.14 2.08
N ALA A 38 0.17 11.37 1.16
CA ALA A 38 1.42 11.74 0.52
C ALA A 38 1.26 12.94 -0.41
N GLY A 39 0.11 13.08 -1.08
CA GLY A 39 -0.23 14.20 -1.96
C GLY A 39 0.62 14.29 -3.23
N VAL A 40 1.50 13.31 -3.47
CA VAL A 40 2.39 13.20 -4.63
C VAL A 40 2.50 11.74 -5.06
N PRO A 41 2.73 11.46 -6.36
CA PRO A 41 2.98 10.09 -6.80
C PRO A 41 4.15 9.45 -6.06
N LEU A 42 3.97 8.18 -5.67
CA LEU A 42 4.98 7.40 -4.96
C LEU A 42 5.42 6.20 -5.80
N THR A 43 6.71 5.91 -5.83
CA THR A 43 7.19 4.62 -6.33
C THR A 43 6.72 3.46 -5.43
N ASP A 44 6.68 2.25 -5.95
CA ASP A 44 6.37 1.04 -5.19
C ASP A 44 7.24 0.91 -3.93
N GLU A 45 8.51 1.29 -4.03
CA GLU A 45 9.48 1.24 -2.94
C GLU A 45 9.16 2.28 -1.86
N GLU A 46 8.87 3.52 -2.24
CA GLU A 46 8.47 4.57 -1.30
C GLU A 46 7.15 4.25 -0.59
N LEU A 47 6.19 3.72 -1.33
CA LEU A 47 4.91 3.30 -0.78
C LEU A 47 5.10 2.11 0.17
N ALA A 48 5.90 1.11 -0.21
CA ALA A 48 6.23 -0.03 0.63
C ALA A 48 6.92 0.39 1.93
N GLN A 49 7.85 1.35 1.87
CA GLN A 49 8.52 1.89 3.05
C GLN A 49 7.54 2.59 4.00
N ARG A 50 6.67 3.47 3.48
CA ARG A 50 5.64 4.16 4.28
C ARG A 50 4.65 3.20 4.94
N LEU A 51 4.32 2.12 4.23
CA LEU A 51 3.45 1.06 4.71
C LEU A 51 4.17 0.01 5.55
N ALA A 52 5.47 0.19 5.83
CA ALA A 52 6.31 -0.74 6.58
C ALA A 52 6.21 -2.20 6.08
N ILE A 53 6.15 -2.39 4.74
CA ILE A 53 6.06 -3.70 4.09
C ILE A 53 7.36 -4.47 4.32
N LYS A 54 7.24 -5.67 4.88
CA LYS A 54 8.39 -6.55 5.13
C LYS A 54 8.78 -7.32 3.87
N PRO A 55 10.03 -7.82 3.75
CA PRO A 55 10.46 -8.60 2.58
C PRO A 55 9.51 -9.76 2.23
N LYS A 56 9.06 -10.51 3.24
CA LYS A 56 8.10 -11.61 3.10
C LYS A 56 6.69 -11.21 2.64
N GLU A 57 6.37 -9.91 2.66
CA GLU A 57 5.08 -9.36 2.27
C GLU A 57 5.13 -8.74 0.85
N ARG A 58 6.31 -8.60 0.25
CA ARG A 58 6.53 -7.88 -1.01
C ARG A 58 5.74 -8.48 -2.17
N ASP A 59 5.74 -9.80 -2.32
CA ASP A 59 5.04 -10.48 -3.41
C ASP A 59 3.52 -10.32 -3.30
N ALA A 60 2.97 -10.46 -2.08
CA ALA A 60 1.55 -10.25 -1.83
C ALA A 60 1.17 -8.79 -2.07
N PHE A 61 2.01 -7.85 -1.63
CA PHE A 61 1.80 -6.43 -1.82
C PHE A 61 1.82 -6.03 -3.31
N ALA A 62 2.77 -6.54 -4.10
CA ALA A 62 2.81 -6.32 -5.55
C ALA A 62 1.55 -6.86 -6.25
N LYS A 63 1.08 -8.05 -5.88
CA LYS A 63 -0.18 -8.62 -6.39
C LYS A 63 -1.39 -7.75 -6.03
N ARG A 64 -1.40 -7.15 -4.83
CA ARG A 64 -2.43 -6.20 -4.41
C ARG A 64 -2.43 -4.94 -5.27
N LEU A 65 -1.28 -4.31 -5.45
CA LEU A 65 -1.17 -3.12 -6.31
C LEU A 65 -1.65 -3.44 -7.74
N GLY A 66 -1.24 -4.57 -8.30
CA GLY A 66 -1.71 -4.99 -9.62
C GLY A 66 -3.22 -5.29 -9.69
N ALA A 67 -3.87 -5.70 -8.59
CA ALA A 67 -5.32 -5.82 -8.53
C ALA A 67 -6.01 -4.45 -8.46
N MET A 68 -5.48 -3.54 -7.63
CA MET A 68 -5.99 -2.18 -7.50
C MET A 68 -5.88 -1.40 -8.82
N GLU A 69 -4.77 -1.59 -9.55
CA GLU A 69 -4.55 -0.97 -10.87
C GLU A 69 -5.55 -1.49 -11.90
N ARG A 70 -5.78 -2.81 -11.98
CA ARG A 70 -6.79 -3.40 -12.87
C ARG A 70 -8.22 -2.98 -12.53
N GLU A 71 -8.50 -2.75 -11.24
CA GLU A 71 -9.78 -2.25 -10.74
C GLU A 71 -9.94 -0.72 -10.92
N GLY A 72 -8.92 -0.03 -11.43
CA GLY A 72 -8.94 1.43 -11.64
C GLY A 72 -8.86 2.26 -10.35
N GLN A 73 -8.46 1.64 -9.24
CA GLN A 73 -8.35 2.32 -7.94
C GLN A 73 -7.06 3.14 -7.81
N ILE A 74 -5.99 2.71 -8.48
CA ILE A 74 -4.72 3.43 -8.56
C ILE A 74 -4.26 3.50 -10.01
N LEU A 75 -3.44 4.48 -10.33
CA LEU A 75 -2.85 4.64 -11.66
C LEU A 75 -1.33 4.64 -11.57
N ARG A 76 -0.66 4.02 -12.54
CA ARG A 76 0.79 4.14 -12.72
C ARG A 76 1.11 5.15 -13.81
N ASN A 77 1.98 6.10 -13.49
CA ASN A 77 2.50 7.01 -14.49
C ASN A 77 3.62 6.35 -15.33
N ARG A 78 4.09 7.03 -16.38
CA ARG A 78 5.17 6.52 -17.26
C ARG A 78 6.50 6.25 -16.55
N LYS A 79 6.70 6.82 -15.36
CA LYS A 79 7.89 6.60 -14.52
C LYS A 79 7.68 5.45 -13.52
N GLY A 80 6.53 4.76 -13.58
CA GLY A 80 6.19 3.65 -12.70
C GLY A 80 5.70 4.08 -11.31
N ALA A 81 5.52 5.37 -11.05
CA ALA A 81 5.00 5.85 -9.76
C ALA A 81 3.47 5.82 -9.73
N ILE A 82 2.95 5.51 -8.55
CA ILE A 82 1.55 5.24 -8.22
C ILE A 82 0.86 6.54 -7.80
N LEU A 83 -0.33 6.77 -8.35
CA LEU A 83 -1.26 7.88 -8.11
C LEU A 83 -2.57 7.34 -7.54
#